data_AF-A0A933W2X5-F1
#
_entry.id   AF-A0A933W2X5-F1
#
_cell.length_a   1.000
_cell.length_b   1.000
_cell.length_c   1.000
_cell.angle_alpha   90.00
_cell.angle_beta   90.00
_cell.angle_gamma   90.00
#
_symmetry.space_group_name_H-M   'P 1'
#
loop_
_entity.id
_entity.type
_entity.pdbx_description
1 polymer ?
#
loop_
_entity_poly.entity_id
_entity_poly.type
_entity_poly.pdbx_seq_one_letter_code
_entity_poly.pdbx_strand_id
1 'polypeptide(L)'
;MPRRTRLALFAAAVLVGTAGIAAAIPPLGDHVVLSWNDLGMHCMNQWSADFMVLPPFNNLQAQVIRRGSATSKPYLLVSGVDLEYSIPGNTTSMGKTDFWTYAPAIFGVTLPPDVGLTGKGLTGTLDPAGGSMYEAKGIPITPFDDAQPTVEKPYQRALVIARDTQGHELARSTPVIPVSIEVNCVSSGCHASINGILNGHPRVAGFDPNVRPILCAKCHASPALGTAGRPEARYFSFQIHDRHQFLDQQMSGVDLCNKCHPGPKTQCLRGAMSQRHALSCQSCHGNMAAMASSIENGRVPWANEPSCGTCHGAAYAEQPGKLYRMSTGHGGVACEACHGSTHADFPSREENDNANNVALQGYAGTLRECAVCHGDGVPQGGGPHVASTAGVGDELLASAARLSVSPNPVRQACSFGAGATPGVSGRLLVHDAQGRIVRMLEATPASARVVLAWDGRDARGVRVGPGTYFARWQQDGRTSAARVTVVR
;
A
#
# COMPACT_ATOMS: atom_id res chain seq x y z
N MET A 1 43.21 -68.06 14.49
CA MET A 1 43.39 -66.97 15.47
C MET A 1 43.89 -65.72 14.74
N PRO A 2 43.32 -64.54 14.96
CA PRO A 2 42.54 -63.88 13.92
C PRO A 2 43.31 -62.84 13.08
N ARG A 3 43.00 -62.86 11.77
CA ARG A 3 43.29 -61.79 10.80
C ARG A 3 42.32 -60.63 11.06
N ARG A 4 42.86 -59.42 11.25
CA ARG A 4 42.08 -58.18 11.40
C ARG A 4 41.50 -57.77 10.05
N THR A 5 40.20 -57.95 9.87
CA THR A 5 39.43 -57.41 8.75
C THR A 5 39.26 -55.90 8.97
N ARG A 6 39.84 -55.07 8.10
CA ARG A 6 39.54 -53.63 8.05
C ARG A 6 38.26 -53.45 7.24
N LEU A 7 37.17 -53.09 7.91
CA LEU A 7 35.96 -52.58 7.25
C LEU A 7 36.31 -51.19 6.66
N ALA A 8 36.29 -51.08 5.34
CA ALA A 8 36.27 -49.79 4.66
C ALA A 8 34.83 -49.27 4.68
N LEU A 9 34.55 -48.24 5.49
CA LEU A 9 33.32 -47.47 5.37
C LEU A 9 33.38 -46.66 4.07
N PHE A 10 32.60 -47.04 3.07
CA PHE A 10 32.26 -46.17 1.96
C PHE A 10 31.20 -45.18 2.44
N ALA A 11 31.60 -43.94 2.70
CA ALA A 11 30.66 -42.83 2.87
C ALA A 11 30.11 -42.45 1.48
N ALA A 12 28.89 -42.90 1.19
CA ALA A 12 28.13 -42.41 0.05
C ALA A 12 27.70 -40.97 0.34
N ALA A 13 28.38 -39.99 -0.28
CA ALA A 13 27.94 -38.61 -0.31
C ALA A 13 26.67 -38.53 -1.17
N VAL A 14 25.49 -38.55 -0.53
CA VAL A 14 24.23 -38.19 -1.18
C VAL A 14 24.26 -36.68 -1.39
N LEU A 15 24.61 -36.27 -2.62
CA LEU A 15 24.32 -34.93 -3.12
C LEU A 15 22.79 -34.79 -3.20
N VAL A 16 22.18 -34.33 -2.12
CA VAL A 16 20.80 -33.83 -2.16
C VAL A 16 20.85 -32.51 -2.92
N GLY A 17 20.71 -32.60 -4.24
CA GLY A 17 20.40 -31.44 -5.07
C GLY A 17 19.03 -30.93 -4.65
N THR A 18 18.99 -29.82 -3.92
CA THR A 18 17.76 -29.05 -3.68
C THR A 18 17.38 -28.32 -4.96
N ALA A 19 16.98 -29.07 -5.99
CA ALA A 19 16.12 -28.53 -7.02
C ALA A 19 14.77 -28.29 -6.34
N GLY A 20 14.52 -27.03 -5.95
CA GLY A 20 13.22 -26.62 -5.45
C GLY A 20 12.16 -27.02 -6.48
N ILE A 21 11.32 -27.97 -6.12
CA ILE A 21 10.13 -28.31 -6.89
C ILE A 21 9.26 -27.06 -6.80
N ALA A 22 9.27 -26.23 -7.83
CA ALA A 22 8.25 -25.22 -8.03
C ALA A 22 6.93 -25.98 -8.06
N ALA A 23 6.08 -25.77 -7.05
CA ALA A 23 4.75 -26.35 -7.05
C ALA A 23 4.06 -25.95 -8.35
N ALA A 24 3.61 -26.95 -9.13
CA ALA A 24 2.89 -26.68 -10.36
C ALA A 24 1.67 -25.81 -10.03
N ILE A 25 1.52 -24.70 -10.75
CA ILE A 25 0.35 -23.83 -10.61
C ILE A 25 -0.90 -24.69 -10.87
N PRO A 26 -1.92 -24.68 -9.98
CA PRO A 26 -3.14 -25.45 -10.18
C PRO A 26 -3.77 -25.18 -11.56
N PRO A 27 -4.51 -26.14 -12.15
CA PRO A 27 -5.22 -25.91 -13.41
C PRO A 27 -6.04 -24.62 -13.34
N LEU A 28 -5.70 -23.69 -14.23
CA LEU A 28 -6.27 -22.37 -14.26
C LEU A 28 -7.64 -22.44 -14.97
N GLY A 29 -8.75 -22.25 -14.25
CA GLY A 29 -10.09 -22.07 -14.85
C GLY A 29 -10.24 -20.76 -15.64
N ASP A 30 -11.40 -20.48 -16.22
CA ASP A 30 -11.61 -19.33 -17.14
C ASP A 30 -11.68 -17.96 -16.45
N HIS A 31 -11.87 -17.94 -15.13
CA HIS A 31 -12.00 -16.73 -14.34
C HIS A 31 -11.06 -16.73 -13.14
N VAL A 32 -10.76 -15.53 -12.65
CA VAL A 32 -10.07 -15.31 -11.37
C VAL A 32 -10.74 -14.18 -10.62
N VAL A 33 -10.88 -14.35 -9.30
CA VAL A 33 -11.26 -13.26 -8.39
C VAL A 33 -10.00 -12.83 -7.65
N LEU A 34 -9.66 -11.55 -7.76
CA LEU A 34 -8.66 -10.91 -6.91
C LEU A 34 -9.41 -10.17 -5.81
N SER A 35 -9.05 -10.40 -4.55
CA SER A 35 -9.73 -9.77 -3.41
C SER A 35 -8.74 -9.47 -2.27
N TRP A 36 -9.06 -8.44 -1.50
CA TRP A 36 -8.18 -7.89 -0.44
C TRP A 36 -8.98 -7.03 0.55
N ASN A 37 -8.38 -6.75 1.72
CA ASN A 37 -8.78 -5.64 2.57
C ASN A 37 -8.04 -4.35 2.14
N ASP A 38 -8.65 -3.18 2.26
CA ASP A 38 -8.13 -1.89 1.74
C ASP A 38 -7.10 -1.16 2.63
N LEU A 39 -6.94 -1.57 3.90
CA LEU A 39 -6.10 -0.87 4.88
C LEU A 39 -4.99 -1.72 5.49
N GLY A 40 -5.05 -3.04 5.26
CA GLY A 40 -4.20 -4.06 5.86
C GLY A 40 -4.47 -4.36 7.32
N MET A 41 -5.21 -3.51 8.04
CA MET A 41 -5.70 -3.74 9.42
C MET A 41 -6.74 -2.67 9.77
N HIS A 42 -7.91 -3.08 10.23
CA HIS A 42 -8.82 -2.17 10.93
C HIS A 42 -8.59 -2.22 12.45
N CYS A 43 -8.76 -1.10 13.13
CA CYS A 43 -8.66 -1.02 14.58
C CYS A 43 -10.04 -0.74 15.17
N MET A 44 -10.40 -1.38 16.28
CA MET A 44 -11.68 -1.14 16.96
C MET A 44 -11.52 -1.09 18.47
N ASN A 45 -12.46 -0.41 19.13
CA ASN A 45 -12.69 -0.61 20.55
C ASN A 45 -13.40 -1.94 20.76
N GLN A 46 -12.90 -2.80 21.64
CA GLN A 46 -13.67 -3.98 22.04
C GLN A 46 -14.90 -3.59 22.85
N TRP A 47 -14.76 -2.63 23.77
CA TRP A 47 -15.82 -2.14 24.64
C TRP A 47 -16.04 -0.64 24.44
N SER A 48 -17.29 -0.26 24.33
CA SER A 48 -17.77 1.05 23.89
C SER A 48 -18.51 1.80 25.00
N ALA A 49 -18.85 1.12 26.10
CA ALA A 49 -19.59 1.69 27.23
C ALA A 49 -18.98 2.98 27.79
N ASP A 50 -17.66 3.08 27.82
CA ASP A 50 -16.95 4.21 28.40
C ASP A 50 -16.61 5.27 27.33
N PHE A 51 -15.91 4.85 26.27
CA PHE A 51 -15.56 5.69 25.12
C PHE A 51 -15.40 4.85 23.86
N MET A 52 -15.38 5.52 22.71
CA MET A 52 -15.10 4.88 21.43
C MET A 52 -14.26 5.78 20.53
N VAL A 53 -13.23 5.17 19.93
CA VAL A 53 -12.38 5.72 18.88
C VAL A 53 -12.86 5.22 17.52
N LEU A 54 -12.99 3.89 17.37
CA LEU A 54 -13.45 3.26 16.14
C LEU A 54 -14.37 2.06 16.47
N PRO A 55 -15.49 1.89 15.73
CA PRO A 55 -16.37 0.74 15.89
C PRO A 55 -15.79 -0.52 15.23
N PRO A 56 -16.40 -1.71 15.46
CA PRO A 56 -16.18 -2.87 14.60
C PRO A 56 -16.46 -2.50 13.14
N PHE A 57 -15.48 -2.74 12.28
CA PHE A 57 -15.54 -2.36 10.87
C PHE A 57 -14.44 -3.07 10.09
N ASN A 58 -14.67 -3.36 8.82
CA ASN A 58 -13.65 -3.77 7.87
C ASN A 58 -14.22 -3.64 6.46
N ASN A 59 -13.37 -3.40 5.47
CA ASN A 59 -13.76 -3.40 4.07
C ASN A 59 -13.15 -4.59 3.35
N LEU A 60 -13.94 -5.18 2.47
CA LEU A 60 -13.52 -6.24 1.59
C LEU A 60 -13.75 -5.80 0.15
N GLN A 61 -12.68 -5.76 -0.65
CA GLN A 61 -12.73 -5.36 -2.04
C GLN A 61 -12.39 -6.52 -2.95
N ALA A 62 -12.91 -6.48 -4.17
CA ALA A 62 -12.60 -7.46 -5.19
C ALA A 62 -12.74 -6.93 -6.62
N GLN A 63 -12.03 -7.60 -7.54
CA GLN A 63 -12.22 -7.52 -8.98
C GLN A 63 -12.29 -8.93 -9.55
N VAL A 64 -13.14 -9.13 -10.56
CA VAL A 64 -13.23 -10.40 -11.29
C VAL A 64 -12.67 -10.21 -12.69
N ILE A 65 -11.78 -11.12 -13.10
CA ILE A 65 -11.16 -11.12 -14.41
C ILE A 65 -11.60 -12.38 -15.14
N ARG A 66 -12.20 -12.21 -16.33
CA ARG A 66 -12.22 -13.27 -17.33
C ARG A 66 -10.83 -13.37 -17.92
N ARG A 67 -10.22 -14.54 -17.83
CA ARG A 67 -8.85 -14.76 -18.28
C ARG A 67 -8.72 -14.52 -19.78
N GLY A 68 -7.55 -14.05 -20.16
CA GLY A 68 -7.14 -13.99 -21.56
C GLY A 68 -6.91 -15.39 -22.13
N SER A 69 -6.75 -15.41 -23.44
CA SER A 69 -6.29 -16.58 -24.19
C SER A 69 -5.29 -16.15 -25.26
N ALA A 70 -4.71 -17.11 -25.98
CA ALA A 70 -3.86 -16.84 -27.15
C ALA A 70 -4.46 -15.83 -28.15
N THR A 71 -5.79 -15.70 -28.18
CA THR A 71 -6.52 -14.82 -29.12
C THR A 71 -7.31 -13.70 -28.43
N SER A 72 -7.35 -13.64 -27.09
CA SER A 72 -8.15 -12.64 -26.38
C SER A 72 -7.43 -12.06 -25.17
N LYS A 73 -7.56 -10.74 -24.97
CA LYS A 73 -7.00 -10.08 -23.78
C LYS A 73 -7.86 -10.38 -22.54
N PRO A 74 -7.27 -10.38 -21.34
CA PRO A 74 -8.04 -10.43 -20.10
C PRO A 74 -9.03 -9.28 -20.05
N TYR A 75 -10.16 -9.51 -19.39
CA TYR A 75 -11.21 -8.53 -19.27
C TYR A 75 -11.74 -8.47 -17.83
N LEU A 76 -11.74 -7.28 -17.25
CA LEU A 76 -12.34 -7.01 -15.95
C LEU A 76 -13.86 -6.99 -16.09
N LEU A 77 -14.54 -7.89 -15.38
CA LEU A 77 -15.99 -7.96 -15.40
C LEU A 77 -16.57 -6.79 -14.60
N VAL A 78 -17.45 -6.02 -15.24
CA VAL A 78 -18.18 -4.89 -14.66
C VAL A 78 -19.67 -5.19 -14.41
N SER A 79 -20.14 -6.33 -14.92
CA SER A 79 -21.54 -6.78 -14.84
C SER A 79 -21.64 -8.28 -15.13
N GLY A 80 -22.78 -8.89 -14.84
CA GLY A 80 -23.04 -10.31 -15.13
C GLY A 80 -22.33 -11.27 -14.18
N VAL A 81 -21.84 -10.75 -13.05
CA VAL A 81 -21.22 -11.51 -11.98
C VAL A 81 -21.74 -10.98 -10.65
N ASP A 82 -22.12 -11.88 -9.76
CA ASP A 82 -22.46 -11.59 -8.37
C ASP A 82 -21.32 -12.05 -7.46
N LEU A 83 -20.95 -11.24 -6.47
CA LEU A 83 -19.89 -11.59 -5.52
C LEU A 83 -20.50 -11.75 -4.13
N GLU A 84 -20.41 -12.96 -3.60
CA GLU A 84 -20.80 -13.29 -2.24
C GLU A 84 -19.56 -13.33 -1.35
N TYR A 85 -19.71 -12.92 -0.09
CA TYR A 85 -18.69 -13.10 0.93
C TYR A 85 -19.24 -13.74 2.20
N SER A 86 -18.33 -14.40 2.91
CA SER A 86 -18.55 -14.91 4.27
C SER A 86 -17.24 -14.89 5.04
N ILE A 87 -17.31 -15.05 6.36
CA ILE A 87 -16.14 -15.19 7.23
C ILE A 87 -16.21 -16.57 7.89
N PRO A 88 -15.60 -17.61 7.28
CA PRO A 88 -15.64 -18.96 7.83
C PRO A 88 -15.16 -19.02 9.30
N GLY A 89 -16.00 -19.57 10.16
CA GLY A 89 -15.73 -19.71 11.60
C GLY A 89 -16.05 -18.46 12.44
N ASN A 90 -16.54 -17.37 11.85
CA ASN A 90 -16.95 -16.18 12.58
C ASN A 90 -18.27 -15.63 12.01
N THR A 91 -19.38 -16.19 12.50
CA THR A 91 -20.74 -15.89 12.04
C THR A 91 -21.41 -14.80 12.85
N THR A 92 -20.90 -14.50 14.05
CA THR A 92 -21.45 -13.47 14.94
C THR A 92 -20.35 -12.68 15.62
N SER A 93 -20.52 -11.38 15.69
CA SER A 93 -19.73 -10.45 16.49
C SER A 93 -20.45 -10.02 17.76
N MET A 94 -21.74 -10.32 17.90
CA MET A 94 -22.47 -10.21 19.15
C MET A 94 -21.81 -11.00 20.28
N GLY A 95 -21.81 -10.44 21.49
CA GLY A 95 -21.20 -11.05 22.67
C GLY A 95 -19.67 -10.96 22.72
N LYS A 96 -19.00 -10.61 21.62
CA LYS A 96 -17.54 -10.34 21.56
C LYS A 96 -17.19 -8.86 21.77
N THR A 97 -18.20 -7.99 21.65
CA THR A 97 -18.18 -6.55 21.87
C THR A 97 -19.57 -6.09 22.37
N ASP A 98 -19.66 -4.89 22.94
CA ASP A 98 -20.90 -4.22 23.37
C ASP A 98 -21.42 -3.18 22.36
N PHE A 99 -20.83 -3.12 21.16
CA PHE A 99 -21.09 -2.08 20.17
C PHE A 99 -22.58 -1.81 19.89
N TRP A 100 -23.37 -2.85 19.62
CA TRP A 100 -24.81 -2.70 19.28
C TRP A 100 -25.64 -2.10 20.42
N THR A 101 -25.27 -2.33 21.68
CA THR A 101 -25.90 -1.71 22.85
C THR A 101 -25.74 -0.19 22.84
N TYR A 102 -24.58 0.28 22.40
CA TYR A 102 -24.20 1.69 22.48
C TYR A 102 -24.29 2.43 21.15
N ALA A 103 -24.52 1.74 20.02
CA ALA A 103 -24.71 2.35 18.71
C ALA A 103 -25.81 3.44 18.69
N PRO A 104 -26.96 3.30 19.38
CA PRO A 104 -27.96 4.36 19.45
C PRO A 104 -27.43 5.63 20.12
N ALA A 105 -26.68 5.48 21.22
CA ALA A 105 -26.13 6.61 21.97
C ALA A 105 -24.96 7.29 21.22
N ILE A 106 -24.14 6.51 20.52
CA ILE A 106 -22.93 7.00 19.86
C ILE A 106 -23.22 7.54 18.46
N PHE A 107 -23.99 6.80 17.67
CA PHE A 107 -24.22 7.07 16.25
C PHE A 107 -25.66 7.44 15.93
N GLY A 108 -26.57 7.42 16.91
CA GLY A 108 -27.98 7.76 16.68
C GLY A 108 -28.73 6.69 15.86
N VAL A 109 -28.18 5.48 15.75
CA VAL A 109 -28.74 4.40 14.95
C VAL A 109 -28.96 3.15 15.80
N THR A 110 -30.12 2.52 15.62
CA THR A 110 -30.38 1.17 16.12
C THR A 110 -30.07 0.18 15.01
N LEU A 111 -29.05 -0.65 15.22
CA LEU A 111 -28.62 -1.65 14.25
C LEU A 111 -29.15 -3.03 14.66
N PRO A 112 -29.58 -3.88 13.70
CA PRO A 112 -29.76 -5.29 13.98
C PRO A 112 -28.47 -5.93 14.50
N PRO A 113 -28.57 -6.99 15.32
CA PRO A 113 -27.40 -7.81 15.70
C PRO A 113 -26.57 -8.18 14.47
N ASP A 114 -25.25 -8.13 14.60
CA ASP A 114 -24.29 -8.54 13.56
C ASP A 114 -24.33 -7.74 12.25
N VAL A 115 -25.06 -6.61 12.21
CA VAL A 115 -25.09 -5.67 11.09
C VAL A 115 -24.32 -4.40 11.43
N GLY A 116 -23.41 -4.01 10.55
CA GLY A 116 -22.55 -2.84 10.68
C GLY A 116 -23.22 -1.53 10.25
N LEU A 117 -22.53 -0.41 10.44
CA LEU A 117 -23.02 0.94 10.16
C LEU A 117 -23.41 1.20 8.69
N THR A 118 -22.93 0.36 7.78
CA THR A 118 -23.17 0.40 6.34
C THR A 118 -24.22 -0.63 5.88
N GLY A 119 -24.81 -1.38 6.80
CA GLY A 119 -25.78 -2.43 6.51
C GLY A 119 -25.16 -3.80 6.14
N LYS A 120 -23.83 -3.93 6.12
CA LYS A 120 -23.14 -5.20 5.87
C LYS A 120 -23.08 -6.07 7.12
N GLY A 121 -23.22 -7.38 6.96
CA GLY A 121 -23.06 -8.38 8.02
C GLY A 121 -21.78 -9.19 7.89
N LEU A 122 -21.67 -10.30 8.64
CA LEU A 122 -20.53 -11.23 8.57
C LEU A 122 -20.57 -12.15 7.33
N THR A 123 -21.71 -12.15 6.64
CA THR A 123 -21.96 -12.76 5.34
C THR A 123 -22.82 -11.80 4.50
N GLY A 124 -22.74 -11.88 3.18
CA GLY A 124 -23.54 -11.06 2.29
C GLY A 124 -22.96 -10.98 0.88
N THR A 125 -23.28 -9.91 0.17
CA THR A 125 -22.75 -9.62 -1.17
C THR A 125 -21.83 -8.41 -1.15
N LEU A 126 -20.87 -8.35 -2.07
CA LEU A 126 -20.13 -7.13 -2.38
C LEU A 126 -20.96 -6.28 -3.35
N ASP A 127 -21.02 -4.97 -3.11
CA ASP A 127 -21.75 -4.03 -3.97
C ASP A 127 -20.82 -3.48 -5.06
N PRO A 128 -21.33 -3.14 -6.26
CA PRO A 128 -20.55 -2.40 -7.25
C PRO A 128 -20.05 -1.06 -6.68
N ALA A 129 -18.74 -0.84 -6.71
CA ALA A 129 -18.06 0.35 -6.18
C ALA A 129 -17.53 1.28 -7.29
N GLY A 130 -17.99 1.08 -8.53
CA GLY A 130 -17.62 1.85 -9.72
C GLY A 130 -16.59 1.14 -10.61
N GLY A 131 -16.78 1.24 -11.93
CA GLY A 131 -15.96 0.51 -12.89
C GLY A 131 -16.07 -0.99 -12.68
N SER A 132 -14.94 -1.67 -12.45
CA SER A 132 -14.84 -3.11 -12.20
C SER A 132 -14.70 -3.48 -10.72
N MET A 133 -14.74 -2.48 -9.83
CA MET A 133 -14.56 -2.70 -8.39
C MET A 133 -15.86 -3.15 -7.73
N TYR A 134 -15.75 -4.11 -6.82
CA TYR A 134 -16.79 -4.52 -5.89
C TYR A 134 -16.31 -4.34 -4.46
N GLU A 135 -17.20 -3.96 -3.55
CA GLU A 135 -16.87 -3.68 -2.16
C GLU A 135 -17.99 -4.13 -1.20
N ALA A 136 -17.63 -4.85 -0.14
CA ALA A 136 -18.42 -4.96 1.08
C ALA A 136 -17.81 -4.04 2.14
N LYS A 137 -18.36 -2.83 2.23
CA LYS A 137 -17.88 -1.79 3.11
C LYS A 137 -18.45 -1.97 4.51
N GLY A 138 -17.63 -1.85 5.56
CA GLY A 138 -18.11 -1.77 6.94
C GLY A 138 -18.68 -3.05 7.54
N ILE A 139 -18.08 -4.18 7.21
CA ILE A 139 -18.34 -5.48 7.85
C ILE A 139 -18.00 -5.37 9.35
N PRO A 140 -18.92 -5.66 10.29
CA PRO A 140 -18.69 -5.46 11.73
C PRO A 140 -17.92 -6.64 12.35
N ILE A 141 -16.87 -7.12 11.68
CA ILE A 141 -16.04 -8.23 12.17
C ILE A 141 -15.23 -7.81 13.40
N THR A 142 -15.03 -8.75 14.32
CA THR A 142 -14.17 -8.64 15.51
C THR A 142 -12.97 -9.60 15.38
N PRO A 143 -11.87 -9.39 16.14
CA PRO A 143 -10.72 -10.28 16.08
C PRO A 143 -10.95 -11.61 16.81
N PHE A 144 -12.19 -12.05 17.05
CA PHE A 144 -12.49 -13.29 17.76
C PHE A 144 -13.37 -14.19 16.90
N ASP A 145 -12.97 -15.45 16.72
CA ASP A 145 -13.82 -16.44 16.04
C ASP A 145 -14.88 -17.01 17.00
N ASP A 146 -15.88 -17.70 16.47
CA ASP A 146 -17.01 -18.20 17.27
C ASP A 146 -16.59 -19.28 18.27
N ALA A 147 -15.57 -20.07 17.91
CA ALA A 147 -15.07 -21.16 18.74
C ALA A 147 -14.27 -20.65 19.94
N GLN A 148 -13.61 -19.49 19.81
CA GLN A 148 -12.79 -18.89 20.85
C GLN A 148 -13.09 -17.38 20.96
N PRO A 149 -14.26 -17.00 21.50
CA PRO A 149 -14.73 -15.60 21.54
C PRO A 149 -13.89 -14.67 22.44
N THR A 150 -12.89 -15.22 23.13
CA THR A 150 -11.98 -14.48 24.03
C THR A 150 -10.51 -14.57 23.62
N VAL A 151 -10.17 -15.37 22.59
CA VAL A 151 -8.79 -15.51 22.09
C VAL A 151 -8.68 -14.77 20.77
N GLU A 152 -7.83 -13.74 20.75
CA GLU A 152 -7.63 -12.93 19.54
C GLU A 152 -7.05 -13.77 18.39
N LYS A 153 -7.73 -13.70 17.26
CA LYS A 153 -7.36 -14.20 15.94
C LYS A 153 -7.50 -13.03 14.95
N PRO A 154 -6.52 -12.12 14.92
CA PRO A 154 -6.63 -10.84 14.21
C PRO A 154 -6.62 -10.99 12.68
N TYR A 155 -5.99 -12.04 12.13
CA TYR A 155 -5.83 -12.26 10.69
C TYR A 155 -6.74 -13.38 10.16
N GLN A 156 -8.04 -13.26 10.43
CA GLN A 156 -9.04 -14.19 9.88
C GLN A 156 -9.12 -14.06 8.35
N ARG A 157 -9.56 -15.12 7.67
CA ARG A 157 -9.77 -15.12 6.22
C ARG A 157 -11.25 -15.02 5.91
N ALA A 158 -11.61 -14.10 5.03
CA ALA A 158 -12.90 -14.13 4.37
C ALA A 158 -12.89 -15.20 3.26
N LEU A 159 -14.06 -15.55 2.77
CA LEU A 159 -14.26 -16.31 1.53
C LEU A 159 -15.09 -15.43 0.61
N VAL A 160 -14.56 -15.13 -0.58
CA VAL A 160 -15.26 -14.42 -1.66
C VAL A 160 -15.50 -15.39 -2.81
N ILE A 161 -16.74 -15.49 -3.27
CA ILE A 161 -17.14 -16.35 -4.39
C ILE A 161 -17.78 -15.47 -5.47
N ALA A 162 -17.25 -15.54 -6.69
CA ALA A 162 -17.89 -14.96 -7.86
C ALA A 162 -18.79 -15.99 -8.53
N ARG A 163 -20.04 -15.59 -8.82
CA ARG A 163 -21.04 -16.42 -9.50
C ARG A 163 -21.54 -15.75 -10.76
N ASP A 164 -21.88 -16.54 -11.78
CA ASP A 164 -22.61 -16.03 -12.94
C ASP A 164 -24.09 -15.75 -12.62
N THR A 165 -24.83 -15.20 -13.58
CA THR A 165 -26.27 -14.92 -13.45
C THR A 165 -27.14 -16.17 -13.28
N GLN A 166 -26.58 -17.36 -13.48
CA GLN A 166 -27.26 -18.65 -13.28
C GLN A 166 -26.91 -19.28 -11.91
N GLY A 167 -26.06 -18.62 -11.11
CA GLY A 167 -25.62 -19.07 -9.79
C GLY A 167 -24.41 -20.01 -9.82
N HIS A 168 -23.84 -20.30 -10.99
CA HIS A 168 -22.65 -21.14 -11.09
C HIS A 168 -21.43 -20.39 -10.58
N GLU A 169 -20.62 -21.07 -9.78
CA GLU A 169 -19.36 -20.51 -9.30
C GLU A 169 -18.34 -20.41 -10.44
N LEU A 170 -17.82 -19.20 -10.66
CA LEU A 170 -16.79 -18.91 -11.65
C LEU A 170 -15.39 -19.02 -11.06
N ALA A 171 -15.20 -18.48 -9.85
CA ALA A 171 -13.94 -18.49 -9.12
C ALA A 171 -14.17 -18.08 -7.66
N ARG A 172 -13.19 -18.39 -6.81
CA ARG A 172 -13.17 -17.99 -5.39
C ARG A 172 -11.81 -17.45 -4.97
N SER A 173 -11.82 -16.67 -3.91
CA SER A 173 -10.62 -16.15 -3.25
C SER A 173 -10.86 -16.03 -1.75
N THR A 174 -9.79 -15.94 -0.97
CA THR A 174 -9.83 -16.08 0.50
C THR A 174 -8.94 -15.07 1.20
N PRO A 175 -9.21 -13.77 1.02
CA PRO A 175 -8.34 -12.71 1.53
C PRO A 175 -8.39 -12.64 3.04
N VAL A 176 -7.33 -12.09 3.63
CA VAL A 176 -7.35 -11.71 5.04
C VAL A 176 -8.37 -10.58 5.25
N ILE A 177 -9.05 -10.60 6.40
CA ILE A 177 -9.96 -9.54 6.85
C ILE A 177 -9.52 -9.09 8.26
N PRO A 178 -8.43 -8.34 8.35
CA PRO A 178 -7.70 -8.19 9.60
C PRO A 178 -8.28 -7.12 10.52
N VAL A 179 -8.48 -7.45 11.80
CA VAL A 179 -9.00 -6.54 12.83
C VAL A 179 -8.14 -6.62 14.08
N SER A 180 -7.96 -5.49 14.77
CA SER A 180 -7.24 -5.42 16.04
C SER A 180 -8.00 -4.59 17.08
N ILE A 181 -7.88 -5.02 18.34
CA ILE A 181 -8.34 -4.28 19.53
C ILE A 181 -7.19 -3.68 20.33
N GLU A 182 -5.97 -3.67 19.78
CA GLU A 182 -4.77 -3.21 20.50
C GLU A 182 -4.69 -1.69 20.66
N VAL A 183 -5.53 -0.92 19.93
CA VAL A 183 -5.67 0.51 20.17
C VAL A 183 -6.32 0.73 21.53
N ASN A 184 -5.50 1.01 22.53
CA ASN A 184 -5.94 1.24 23.89
C ASN A 184 -5.15 2.40 24.53
N CYS A 185 -5.87 3.35 25.14
CA CYS A 185 -5.27 4.47 25.85
C CYS A 185 -4.95 4.15 27.32
N VAL A 186 -5.66 3.19 27.93
CA VAL A 186 -5.53 2.85 29.35
C VAL A 186 -4.59 1.67 29.50
N SER A 187 -3.33 1.95 29.80
CA SER A 187 -2.28 0.94 29.93
C SER A 187 -1.18 1.42 30.89
N SER A 188 -0.44 0.46 31.44
CA SER A 188 0.68 0.74 32.34
C SER A 188 1.74 1.58 31.62
N GLY A 189 2.16 2.68 32.25
CA GLY A 189 3.10 3.64 31.66
C GLY A 189 2.47 4.63 30.67
N CYS A 190 1.15 4.59 30.45
CA CYS A 190 0.40 5.59 29.67
C CYS A 190 -0.66 6.26 30.55
N HIS A 191 -1.94 5.95 30.37
CA HIS A 191 -3.02 6.51 31.18
C HIS A 191 -3.58 5.50 32.18
N ALA A 192 -3.79 5.94 33.43
CA ALA A 192 -4.36 5.10 34.48
C ALA A 192 -5.87 4.85 34.33
N SER A 193 -6.61 5.76 33.68
CA SER A 193 -8.04 5.64 33.41
C SER A 193 -8.49 6.61 32.33
N ILE A 194 -9.66 6.35 31.74
CA ILE A 194 -10.31 7.27 30.81
C ILE A 194 -10.68 8.58 31.50
N ASN A 195 -11.16 8.53 32.74
CA ASN A 195 -11.42 9.75 33.52
C ASN A 195 -10.15 10.61 33.66
N GLY A 196 -8.98 10.01 33.82
CA GLY A 196 -7.70 10.73 33.83
C GLY A 196 -7.45 11.48 32.52
N ILE A 197 -7.75 10.86 31.38
CA ILE A 197 -7.65 11.50 30.05
C ILE A 197 -8.65 12.65 29.92
N LEU A 198 -9.90 12.42 30.31
CA LEU A 198 -10.96 13.42 30.21
C LEU A 198 -10.74 14.62 31.14
N ASN A 199 -10.21 14.40 32.34
CA ASN A 199 -9.87 15.48 33.27
C ASN A 199 -8.73 16.37 32.74
N GLY A 200 -7.94 15.86 31.79
CA GLY A 200 -6.93 16.64 31.07
C GLY A 200 -7.50 17.51 29.94
N HIS A 201 -8.81 17.39 29.63
CA HIS A 201 -9.44 18.23 28.61
C HIS A 201 -9.77 19.62 29.18
N PRO A 202 -9.68 20.69 28.37
CA PRO A 202 -10.24 21.97 28.76
C PRO A 202 -11.74 21.83 29.01
N ARG A 203 -12.29 22.68 29.89
CA ARG A 203 -13.75 22.75 30.06
C ARG A 203 -14.38 23.25 28.77
N VAL A 204 -15.08 22.37 28.07
CA VAL A 204 -15.81 22.69 26.85
C VAL A 204 -17.31 22.80 27.18
N ALA A 205 -17.95 23.89 26.76
CA ALA A 205 -19.38 24.08 26.98
C ALA A 205 -20.20 22.92 26.36
N GLY A 206 -21.10 22.35 27.15
CA GLY A 206 -21.96 21.23 26.76
C GLY A 206 -21.27 19.86 26.70
N PHE A 207 -20.00 19.75 27.13
CA PHE A 207 -19.34 18.47 27.33
C PHE A 207 -19.33 18.11 28.81
N ASP A 208 -20.00 17.02 29.16
CA ASP A 208 -19.93 16.42 30.49
C ASP A 208 -19.14 15.09 30.39
N PRO A 209 -17.95 14.99 31.01
CA PRO A 209 -17.15 13.78 30.97
C PRO A 209 -17.79 12.59 31.71
N ASN A 210 -18.88 12.80 32.45
CA ASN A 210 -19.63 11.73 33.13
C ASN A 210 -20.76 11.16 32.25
N VAL A 211 -21.12 11.82 31.15
CA VAL A 211 -22.15 11.32 30.23
C VAL A 211 -21.50 10.35 29.24
N ARG A 212 -21.72 9.05 29.46
CA ARG A 212 -21.15 7.95 28.70
C ARG A 212 -22.20 7.27 27.81
N PRO A 213 -21.81 6.65 26.68
CA PRO A 213 -20.45 6.56 26.12
C PRO A 213 -19.99 7.83 25.38
N ILE A 214 -18.68 8.05 25.31
CA ILE A 214 -18.09 9.21 24.60
C ILE A 214 -17.45 8.79 23.28
N LEU A 215 -17.97 9.31 22.16
CA LEU A 215 -17.30 9.22 20.86
C LEU A 215 -16.29 10.35 20.72
N CYS A 216 -14.99 10.04 20.68
CA CYS A 216 -13.93 11.04 20.51
C CYS A 216 -14.15 11.90 19.25
N ALA A 217 -14.64 11.24 18.20
CA ALA A 217 -14.92 11.84 16.90
C ALA A 217 -16.13 12.81 16.87
N LYS A 218 -16.94 12.84 17.95
CA LYS A 218 -18.02 13.82 18.10
C LYS A 218 -17.49 15.24 18.27
N CYS A 219 -16.36 15.38 18.95
CA CYS A 219 -15.69 16.66 19.13
C CYS A 219 -14.51 16.81 18.17
N HIS A 220 -13.66 15.80 18.04
CA HIS A 220 -12.48 15.89 17.18
C HIS A 220 -12.79 15.35 15.79
N ALA A 221 -12.54 16.14 14.74
CA ALA A 221 -12.82 15.69 13.39
C ALA A 221 -12.11 14.36 13.06
N SER A 222 -12.82 13.44 12.40
CA SER A 222 -12.27 12.15 11.98
C SER A 222 -12.77 11.80 10.58
N PRO A 223 -11.95 11.99 9.54
CA PRO A 223 -12.28 11.58 8.18
C PRO A 223 -12.54 10.07 8.06
N ALA A 224 -11.89 9.23 8.87
CA ALA A 224 -12.14 7.79 8.91
C ALA A 224 -13.60 7.45 9.28
N LEU A 225 -14.23 8.27 10.12
CA LEU A 225 -15.64 8.12 10.51
C LEU A 225 -16.58 9.07 9.75
N GLY A 226 -16.05 9.86 8.80
CA GLY A 226 -16.83 10.89 8.11
C GLY A 226 -17.36 12.00 9.01
N THR A 227 -16.77 12.19 10.19
CA THR A 227 -17.23 13.17 11.19
C THR A 227 -16.50 14.50 11.03
N ALA A 228 -17.26 15.58 10.94
CA ALA A 228 -16.71 16.93 10.86
C ALA A 228 -16.13 17.43 12.19
N GLY A 229 -16.58 16.86 13.32
CA GLY A 229 -16.22 17.33 14.65
C GLY A 229 -16.58 18.81 14.87
N ARG A 230 -15.90 19.43 15.83
CA ARG A 230 -15.95 20.87 16.09
C ARG A 230 -14.70 21.53 15.50
N PRO A 231 -14.81 22.67 14.78
CA PRO A 231 -13.65 23.32 14.17
C PRO A 231 -12.50 23.61 15.14
N GLU A 232 -12.82 24.06 16.36
CA GLU A 232 -11.84 24.41 17.39
C GLU A 232 -11.12 23.21 18.02
N ALA A 233 -11.71 22.02 17.93
CA ALA A 233 -11.18 20.80 18.53
C ALA A 233 -10.15 20.08 17.63
N ARG A 234 -10.00 20.53 16.39
CA ARG A 234 -9.09 19.96 15.37
C ARG A 234 -9.34 18.47 15.11
N TYR A 235 -8.50 17.86 14.26
CA TYR A 235 -8.57 16.42 13.99
C TYR A 235 -8.17 15.60 15.21
N PHE A 236 -8.83 14.45 15.42
CA PHE A 236 -8.45 13.52 16.48
C PHE A 236 -6.99 13.08 16.36
N SER A 237 -6.58 12.77 15.12
CA SER A 237 -5.18 12.43 14.81
C SER A 237 -4.22 13.54 15.23
N PHE A 238 -4.52 14.81 14.97
CA PHE A 238 -3.66 15.92 15.38
C PHE A 238 -3.47 15.95 16.91
N GLN A 239 -4.57 15.89 17.67
CA GLN A 239 -4.52 15.99 19.13
C GLN A 239 -3.73 14.85 19.76
N ILE A 240 -3.87 13.62 19.24
CA ILE A 240 -3.11 12.47 19.74
C ILE A 240 -1.62 12.63 19.43
N HIS A 241 -1.25 12.98 18.20
CA HIS A 241 0.15 13.10 17.84
C HIS A 241 0.85 14.27 18.56
N ASP A 242 0.19 15.44 18.62
CA ASP A 242 0.74 16.63 19.27
C ASP A 242 0.95 16.41 20.78
N ARG A 243 -0.03 15.79 21.45
CA ARG A 243 0.05 15.56 22.90
C ARG A 243 1.13 14.54 23.28
N HIS A 244 1.42 13.59 22.39
CA HIS A 244 2.35 12.49 22.63
C HIS A 244 3.71 12.65 21.96
N GLN A 245 3.99 13.81 21.34
CA GLN A 245 5.28 14.03 20.66
C GLN A 245 6.50 13.94 21.59
N PHE A 246 6.32 14.07 22.91
CA PHE A 246 7.39 13.84 23.89
C PHE A 246 7.99 12.43 23.81
N LEU A 247 7.23 11.44 23.31
CA LEU A 247 7.71 10.06 23.13
C LEU A 247 8.79 9.94 22.07
N ASP A 248 8.90 10.91 21.13
CA ASP A 248 9.96 10.95 20.13
C ASP A 248 11.37 11.01 20.75
N GLN A 249 11.47 11.47 22.01
CA GLN A 249 12.74 11.51 22.77
C GLN A 249 13.03 10.21 23.53
N GLN A 250 12.05 9.32 23.65
CA GLN A 250 12.13 8.11 24.49
C GLN A 250 12.26 6.83 23.66
N MET A 251 11.69 6.82 22.46
CA MET A 251 11.67 5.65 21.60
C MET A 251 11.50 6.04 20.13
N SER A 252 11.78 5.11 19.22
CA SER A 252 11.72 5.32 17.78
C SER A 252 11.31 4.05 17.04
N GLY A 253 11.08 4.17 15.75
CA GLY A 253 10.73 3.08 14.86
C GLY A 253 9.31 2.56 15.08
N VAL A 254 9.10 1.30 14.72
CA VAL A 254 7.79 0.64 14.77
C VAL A 254 7.28 0.53 16.21
N ASP A 255 8.18 0.31 17.18
CA ASP A 255 7.81 0.15 18.59
C ASP A 255 7.16 1.41 19.17
N LEU A 256 7.60 2.60 18.74
CA LEU A 256 6.98 3.87 19.16
C LEU A 256 5.51 3.91 18.74
N CYS A 257 5.24 3.66 17.46
CA CYS A 257 3.90 3.75 16.92
C CYS A 257 2.99 2.65 17.49
N ASN A 258 3.56 1.45 17.71
CA ASN A 258 2.86 0.29 18.28
C ASN A 258 2.45 0.47 19.74
N LYS A 259 2.85 1.56 20.42
CA LYS A 259 2.29 1.91 21.73
C LYS A 259 0.81 2.28 21.67
N CYS A 260 0.36 2.80 20.53
CA CYS A 260 -1.03 3.23 20.34
C CYS A 260 -1.70 2.60 19.12
N HIS A 261 -0.92 2.23 18.11
CA HIS A 261 -1.39 1.52 16.92
C HIS A 261 -1.22 0.00 17.08
N PRO A 262 -1.98 -0.80 16.31
CA PRO A 262 -1.90 -2.26 16.39
C PRO A 262 -0.49 -2.78 16.14
N GLY A 263 0.04 -3.56 17.09
CA GLY A 263 1.47 -3.53 17.35
C GLY A 263 2.03 -4.76 18.05
N PRO A 264 1.87 -4.91 19.37
CA PRO A 264 2.50 -6.00 20.14
C PRO A 264 2.19 -7.40 19.60
N LYS A 265 0.95 -7.66 19.19
CA LYS A 265 0.49 -8.93 18.61
C LYS A 265 0.20 -8.80 17.13
N THR A 266 -0.59 -7.80 16.75
CA THR A 266 -1.10 -7.67 15.38
C THR A 266 -0.18 -6.88 14.45
N GLN A 267 0.92 -6.34 14.99
CA GLN A 267 1.98 -5.57 14.31
C GLN A 267 1.60 -5.13 12.88
N CYS A 268 0.80 -4.07 12.80
CA CYS A 268 0.08 -3.62 11.59
C CYS A 268 1.00 -3.52 10.37
N LEU A 269 2.17 -2.91 10.55
CA LEU A 269 3.24 -2.89 9.56
C LEU A 269 3.98 -4.23 9.53
N ARG A 270 3.72 -5.00 8.47
CA ARG A 270 4.16 -6.40 8.35
C ARG A 270 4.51 -6.86 6.94
N GLY A 271 4.35 -5.98 5.95
CA GLY A 271 4.70 -6.24 4.56
C GLY A 271 6.19 -6.14 4.23
N ALA A 272 6.51 -6.36 2.96
CA ALA A 272 7.87 -6.42 2.43
C ALA A 272 8.68 -5.14 2.68
N MET A 273 8.05 -3.97 2.63
CA MET A 273 8.69 -2.69 2.99
C MET A 273 9.36 -2.74 4.36
N SER A 274 8.69 -3.31 5.35
CA SER A 274 9.26 -3.46 6.69
C SER A 274 10.21 -4.66 6.77
N GLN A 275 9.77 -5.82 6.29
CA GLN A 275 10.47 -7.08 6.53
C GLN A 275 11.75 -7.25 5.67
N ARG A 276 11.80 -6.63 4.49
CA ARG A 276 12.92 -6.75 3.55
C ARG A 276 13.75 -5.49 3.40
N HIS A 277 13.15 -4.33 3.67
CA HIS A 277 13.80 -3.03 3.48
C HIS A 277 13.97 -2.26 4.79
N ALA A 278 13.66 -2.87 5.93
CA ALA A 278 13.80 -2.28 7.26
C ALA A 278 13.10 -0.92 7.41
N LEU A 279 12.05 -0.67 6.63
CA LEU A 279 11.26 0.54 6.75
C LEU A 279 10.37 0.44 7.99
N SER A 280 10.26 1.56 8.70
CA SER A 280 9.37 1.73 9.85
C SER A 280 8.21 2.64 9.47
N CYS A 281 7.23 2.81 10.37
CA CYS A 281 6.15 3.77 10.18
C CYS A 281 6.71 5.18 9.91
N GLN A 282 7.77 5.56 10.64
CA GLN A 282 8.40 6.88 10.54
C GLN A 282 9.13 7.10 9.21
N SER A 283 9.51 6.03 8.50
CA SER A 283 10.16 6.14 7.19
C SER A 283 9.25 6.78 6.14
N CYS A 284 7.92 6.66 6.29
CA CYS A 284 6.93 7.23 5.38
C CYS A 284 6.10 8.34 6.02
N HIS A 285 5.72 8.19 7.29
CA HIS A 285 4.83 9.12 7.98
C HIS A 285 5.56 10.21 8.78
N GLY A 286 6.85 10.03 9.08
CA GLY A 286 7.58 10.86 10.03
C GLY A 286 7.34 10.47 11.49
N ASN A 287 8.00 11.18 12.42
CA ASN A 287 7.81 10.99 13.86
C ASN A 287 6.52 11.68 14.37
N MET A 288 6.24 11.59 15.68
CA MET A 288 4.99 12.13 16.24
C MET A 288 4.87 13.64 16.03
N ALA A 289 5.96 14.38 16.25
CA ALA A 289 6.02 15.82 16.00
C ALA A 289 5.77 16.16 14.50
N ALA A 290 6.38 15.42 13.58
CA ALA A 290 6.18 15.61 12.15
C ALA A 290 4.74 15.30 11.72
N MET A 291 4.12 14.26 12.30
CA MET A 291 2.71 13.95 12.06
C MET A 291 1.80 15.10 12.50
N ALA A 292 1.96 15.59 13.73
CA ALA A 292 1.20 16.73 14.24
C ALA A 292 1.41 17.99 13.38
N SER A 293 2.66 18.34 13.12
CA SER A 293 3.04 19.49 12.29
C SER A 293 2.49 19.39 10.87
N SER A 294 2.51 18.21 10.24
CA SER A 294 1.96 18.04 8.89
C SER A 294 0.46 18.31 8.83
N ILE A 295 -0.29 17.89 9.85
CA ILE A 295 -1.74 18.11 9.94
C ILE A 295 -2.05 19.57 10.22
N GLU A 296 -1.28 20.21 11.09
CA GLU A 296 -1.39 21.65 11.33
C GLU A 296 -1.14 22.47 10.04
N ASN A 297 -0.23 22.00 9.19
CA ASN A 297 0.10 22.63 7.91
C ASN A 297 -0.77 22.14 6.73
N GLY A 298 -1.94 21.56 7.01
CA GLY A 298 -2.98 21.29 6.00
C GLY A 298 -3.07 19.86 5.49
N ARG A 299 -2.27 18.91 6.01
CA ARG A 299 -2.50 17.48 5.73
C ARG A 299 -3.85 17.06 6.34
N VAL A 300 -4.71 16.45 5.53
CA VAL A 300 -5.95 15.83 6.00
C VAL A 300 -5.68 14.35 6.31
N PRO A 301 -5.80 13.89 7.58
CA PRO A 301 -5.61 12.48 7.93
C PRO A 301 -6.55 11.56 7.14
N TRP A 302 -6.09 10.36 6.77
CA TRP A 302 -6.84 9.36 5.98
C TRP A 302 -7.15 9.72 4.53
N ALA A 303 -6.96 10.99 4.14
CA ALA A 303 -7.15 11.50 2.79
C ALA A 303 -5.83 11.88 2.10
N ASN A 304 -4.81 12.27 2.88
CA ASN A 304 -3.46 12.50 2.39
C ASN A 304 -2.50 11.51 3.08
N GLU A 305 -2.04 10.52 2.32
CA GLU A 305 -1.14 9.46 2.79
C GLU A 305 0.15 9.43 1.97
N PRO A 306 1.22 8.77 2.49
CA PRO A 306 2.46 8.61 1.75
C PRO A 306 2.23 7.96 0.38
N SER A 307 2.94 8.47 -0.62
CA SER A 307 2.84 7.99 -2.01
C SER A 307 3.96 7.01 -2.35
N CYS A 308 3.60 5.89 -2.98
CA CYS A 308 4.52 4.93 -3.59
C CYS A 308 5.50 5.62 -4.56
N GLY A 309 5.02 6.61 -5.31
CA GLY A 309 5.82 7.37 -6.29
C GLY A 309 7.00 8.14 -5.68
N THR A 310 6.95 8.43 -4.38
CA THR A 310 8.05 9.10 -3.65
C THR A 310 9.34 8.27 -3.69
N CYS A 311 9.23 6.95 -3.61
CA CYS A 311 10.36 6.03 -3.59
C CYS A 311 10.51 5.26 -4.90
N HIS A 312 9.39 4.84 -5.50
CA HIS A 312 9.40 4.02 -6.71
C HIS A 312 9.45 4.85 -8.01
N GLY A 313 9.20 6.16 -7.93
CA GLY A 313 9.17 7.04 -9.09
C GLY A 313 7.79 7.10 -9.77
N ALA A 314 7.64 8.04 -10.72
CA ALA A 314 6.35 8.39 -11.29
C ALA A 314 5.62 7.24 -12.01
N ALA A 315 6.36 6.29 -12.60
CA ALA A 315 5.79 5.12 -13.27
C ALA A 315 5.02 4.17 -12.33
N TYR A 316 5.31 4.26 -11.02
CA TYR A 316 4.72 3.42 -9.97
C TYR A 316 3.94 4.26 -8.95
N ALA A 317 3.67 5.52 -9.29
CA ALA A 317 2.86 6.40 -8.47
C ALA A 317 1.38 6.02 -8.58
N GLU A 318 0.66 6.35 -7.53
CA GLU A 318 -0.80 6.36 -7.51
C GLU A 318 -1.36 7.26 -8.60
N GLN A 319 -2.62 7.02 -8.97
CA GLN A 319 -3.31 7.93 -9.88
C GLN A 319 -3.45 9.31 -9.21
N PRO A 320 -3.33 10.42 -9.98
CA PRO A 320 -3.44 11.77 -9.41
C PRO A 320 -4.72 11.95 -8.58
N GLY A 321 -4.56 12.46 -7.35
CA GLY A 321 -5.68 12.71 -6.43
C GLY A 321 -6.28 11.45 -5.80
N LYS A 322 -5.70 10.27 -6.00
CA LYS A 322 -6.13 9.01 -5.38
C LYS A 322 -5.07 8.45 -4.45
N LEU A 323 -5.52 7.73 -3.44
CA LEU A 323 -4.66 6.93 -2.57
C LEU A 323 -4.28 5.61 -3.25
N TYR A 324 -3.25 4.94 -2.72
CA TYR A 324 -2.80 3.63 -3.17
C TYR A 324 -3.95 2.61 -3.22
N ARG A 325 -4.72 2.51 -2.13
CA ARG A 325 -5.91 1.63 -2.01
C ARG A 325 -7.05 1.92 -3.01
N MET A 326 -7.01 3.07 -3.68
CA MET A 326 -8.03 3.49 -4.67
C MET A 326 -7.47 3.55 -6.10
N SER A 327 -6.18 3.25 -6.25
CA SER A 327 -5.48 3.39 -7.53
C SER A 327 -5.46 2.08 -8.29
N THR A 328 -5.46 2.21 -9.61
CA THR A 328 -5.41 1.10 -10.55
C THR A 328 -4.26 1.29 -11.53
N GLY A 329 -3.66 0.19 -11.96
CA GLY A 329 -2.69 0.13 -13.06
C GLY A 329 -3.05 -1.01 -14.03
N HIS A 330 -2.17 -1.29 -15.00
CA HIS A 330 -2.22 -2.51 -15.81
C HIS A 330 -3.61 -2.91 -16.34
N GLY A 331 -4.24 -2.02 -17.13
CA GLY A 331 -5.57 -2.30 -17.70
C GLY A 331 -6.72 -2.14 -16.71
N GLY A 332 -6.51 -1.46 -15.57
CA GLY A 332 -7.56 -1.16 -14.58
C GLY A 332 -7.56 -2.08 -13.36
N VAL A 333 -6.55 -2.94 -13.22
CA VAL A 333 -6.36 -3.79 -12.03
C VAL A 333 -5.92 -2.92 -10.86
N ALA A 334 -6.57 -3.07 -9.70
CA ALA A 334 -6.23 -2.33 -8.49
C ALA A 334 -4.80 -2.65 -8.03
N CYS A 335 -4.11 -1.64 -7.50
CA CYS A 335 -2.74 -1.82 -7.02
C CYS A 335 -2.66 -2.91 -5.94
N GLU A 336 -3.59 -2.88 -4.97
CA GLU A 336 -3.66 -3.84 -3.86
C GLU A 336 -3.93 -5.27 -4.30
N ALA A 337 -4.62 -5.47 -5.43
CA ALA A 337 -4.86 -6.80 -6.00
C ALA A 337 -3.56 -7.55 -6.33
N CYS A 338 -2.51 -6.82 -6.72
CA CYS A 338 -1.21 -7.40 -7.05
C CYS A 338 -0.19 -7.23 -5.92
N HIS A 339 -0.18 -6.07 -5.27
CA HIS A 339 0.87 -5.66 -4.32
C HIS A 339 0.50 -5.91 -2.86
N GLY A 340 -0.75 -6.25 -2.56
CA GLY A 340 -1.25 -6.44 -1.20
C GLY A 340 -1.75 -5.13 -0.58
N SER A 341 -2.43 -5.26 0.55
CA SER A 341 -3.02 -4.13 1.25
C SER A 341 -1.96 -3.17 1.79
N THR A 342 -2.35 -1.92 2.04
CA THR A 342 -1.52 -0.96 2.79
C THR A 342 -0.95 -1.60 4.06
N HIS A 343 0.35 -1.42 4.35
CA HIS A 343 1.07 -2.03 5.49
C HIS A 343 1.24 -3.56 5.50
N ALA A 344 0.59 -4.27 4.58
CA ALA A 344 0.67 -5.73 4.38
C ALA A 344 1.08 -6.06 2.94
N ASP A 345 1.96 -5.24 2.36
CA ASP A 345 2.47 -5.40 1.01
C ASP A 345 3.27 -6.69 0.86
N PHE A 346 3.21 -7.30 -0.32
CA PHE A 346 3.69 -8.66 -0.49
C PHE A 346 5.21 -8.79 -0.71
N PRO A 347 5.82 -9.87 -0.17
CA PRO A 347 5.21 -10.79 0.79
C PRO A 347 5.17 -10.20 2.19
N SER A 348 4.08 -10.49 2.88
CA SER A 348 3.90 -10.20 4.29
C SER A 348 4.58 -11.29 5.13
N ARG A 349 4.95 -10.99 6.39
CA ARG A 349 5.34 -12.05 7.33
C ARG A 349 4.15 -12.93 7.75
N GLU A 350 2.92 -12.43 7.62
CA GLU A 350 1.71 -13.16 8.00
C GLU A 350 1.29 -14.09 6.87
N GLU A 351 1.21 -15.39 7.14
CA GLU A 351 0.95 -16.41 6.12
C GLU A 351 -0.42 -16.21 5.46
N ASN A 352 -1.43 -15.82 6.25
CA ASN A 352 -2.78 -15.60 5.73
C ASN A 352 -2.89 -14.44 4.73
N ASP A 353 -2.06 -13.41 4.84
CA ASP A 353 -2.00 -12.35 3.83
C ASP A 353 -1.53 -12.94 2.48
N ASN A 354 -0.50 -13.79 2.51
CA ASN A 354 0.12 -14.35 1.32
C ASN A 354 -0.71 -15.46 0.66
N ALA A 355 -1.64 -16.08 1.38
CA ALA A 355 -2.31 -17.31 0.99
C ALA A 355 -3.02 -17.22 -0.37
N ASN A 356 -3.66 -16.09 -0.67
CA ASN A 356 -4.31 -15.88 -1.98
C ASN A 356 -3.29 -15.90 -3.12
N ASN A 357 -2.18 -15.17 -2.99
CA ASN A 357 -1.17 -15.13 -4.05
C ASN A 357 -0.44 -16.46 -4.17
N VAL A 358 -0.17 -17.15 -3.06
CA VAL A 358 0.36 -18.52 -3.10
C VAL A 358 -0.57 -19.44 -3.89
N ALA A 359 -1.88 -19.36 -3.69
CA ALA A 359 -2.84 -20.17 -4.44
C ALA A 359 -2.87 -19.82 -5.95
N LEU A 360 -2.62 -18.56 -6.31
CA LEU A 360 -2.66 -18.09 -7.69
C LEU A 360 -1.37 -18.39 -8.47
N GLN A 361 -0.20 -18.23 -7.85
CA GLN A 361 1.11 -18.32 -8.54
C GLN A 361 2.08 -19.34 -7.94
N GLY A 362 1.72 -20.04 -6.87
CA GLY A 362 2.54 -21.07 -6.24
C GLY A 362 3.57 -20.56 -5.22
N TYR A 363 3.67 -19.24 -4.99
CA TYR A 363 4.60 -18.66 -4.01
C TYR A 363 4.13 -17.31 -3.43
N ALA A 364 4.67 -16.96 -2.26
CA ALA A 364 4.40 -15.69 -1.59
C ALA A 364 5.13 -14.53 -2.27
N GLY A 365 4.41 -13.46 -2.58
CA GLY A 365 4.97 -12.26 -3.20
C GLY A 365 3.92 -11.51 -4.01
N THR A 366 4.32 -10.36 -4.55
CA THR A 366 3.52 -9.60 -5.52
C THR A 366 3.07 -10.53 -6.65
N LEU A 367 1.82 -10.40 -7.07
CA LEU A 367 1.29 -11.18 -8.18
C LEU A 367 2.01 -10.78 -9.47
N ARG A 368 2.78 -11.71 -10.05
CA ARG A 368 3.60 -11.47 -11.25
C ARG A 368 3.56 -12.58 -12.29
N GLU A 369 2.98 -13.74 -11.96
CA GLU A 369 2.73 -14.77 -12.97
C GLU A 369 1.60 -14.33 -13.90
N CYS A 370 1.98 -13.92 -15.12
CA CYS A 370 1.06 -13.34 -16.09
C CYS A 370 -0.11 -14.28 -16.44
N ALA A 371 0.14 -15.59 -16.44
CA ALA A 371 -0.87 -16.62 -16.72
C ALA A 371 -2.09 -16.55 -15.78
N VAL A 372 -1.95 -16.00 -14.57
CA VAL A 372 -3.05 -15.83 -13.62
C VAL A 372 -4.19 -15.00 -14.20
N CYS A 373 -3.89 -14.03 -15.07
CA CYS A 373 -4.89 -13.21 -15.74
C CYS A 373 -4.93 -13.49 -17.24
N HIS A 374 -3.79 -13.80 -17.85
CA HIS A 374 -3.64 -13.96 -19.30
C HIS A 374 -3.88 -15.37 -19.82
N GLY A 375 -4.04 -16.39 -18.96
CA GLY A 375 -4.18 -17.77 -19.40
C GLY A 375 -2.99 -18.21 -20.24
N ASP A 376 -3.25 -18.81 -21.40
CA ASP A 376 -2.23 -19.15 -22.41
C ASP A 376 -1.84 -17.95 -23.30
N GLY A 377 -2.56 -16.83 -23.21
CA GLY A 377 -2.33 -15.57 -23.92
C GLY A 377 -1.28 -14.66 -23.30
N VAL A 378 -0.26 -15.23 -22.64
CA VAL A 378 0.79 -14.45 -21.95
C VAL A 378 1.52 -13.55 -22.96
N PRO A 379 1.52 -12.21 -22.75
CA PRO A 379 2.21 -11.29 -23.64
C PRO A 379 3.73 -11.50 -23.64
N GLN A 380 4.37 -11.25 -24.78
CA GLN A 380 5.83 -11.15 -24.87
C GLN A 380 6.27 -9.78 -24.36
N GLY A 381 7.04 -9.71 -23.27
CA GLY A 381 7.57 -8.45 -22.71
C GLY A 381 7.63 -8.40 -21.19
N GLY A 382 8.12 -7.28 -20.65
CA GLY A 382 8.17 -7.01 -19.20
C GLY A 382 6.78 -6.76 -18.60
N GLY A 383 6.64 -7.06 -17.30
CA GLY A 383 5.39 -7.06 -16.54
C GLY A 383 4.70 -5.69 -16.35
N PRO A 384 3.67 -5.64 -15.48
CA PRO A 384 2.47 -4.81 -15.65
C PRO A 384 2.65 -3.28 -15.56
N HIS A 385 3.81 -2.80 -15.12
CA HIS A 385 4.06 -1.39 -14.82
C HIS A 385 4.56 -0.56 -16.01
N VAL A 386 4.58 -1.14 -17.22
CA VAL A 386 4.86 -0.42 -18.48
C VAL A 386 3.67 -0.35 -19.43
N ALA A 387 2.46 -0.72 -18.99
CA ALA A 387 1.28 -0.73 -19.85
C ALA A 387 0.57 0.65 -19.92
N SER A 388 1.08 1.50 -20.81
CA SER A 388 0.37 2.52 -21.60
C SER A 388 -0.13 3.81 -20.90
N THR A 389 0.72 4.85 -20.94
CA THR A 389 0.40 6.03 -21.76
C THR A 389 1.56 6.19 -22.76
N ALA A 390 1.24 6.59 -23.99
CA ALA A 390 2.13 6.71 -25.13
C ALA A 390 3.65 6.88 -24.81
N GLY A 391 4.46 5.94 -25.30
CA GLY A 391 5.84 6.16 -25.72
C GLY A 391 6.89 6.58 -24.66
N VAL A 392 7.85 5.67 -24.45
CA VAL A 392 9.25 5.99 -24.09
C VAL A 392 9.48 6.57 -22.69
N GLY A 393 9.55 5.69 -21.69
CA GLY A 393 10.03 6.03 -20.33
C GLY A 393 11.18 5.13 -19.84
N ASP A 394 10.99 3.81 -19.89
CA ASP A 394 11.82 2.91 -19.08
C ASP A 394 12.96 2.17 -19.83
N GLU A 395 13.07 2.33 -21.16
CA GLU A 395 14.28 1.89 -21.88
C GLU A 395 15.50 2.80 -21.65
N LEU A 396 15.31 3.99 -21.08
CA LEU A 396 16.29 5.09 -21.15
C LEU A 396 17.34 5.14 -20.02
N LEU A 397 17.24 4.29 -18.99
CA LEU A 397 18.25 4.24 -17.91
C LEU A 397 18.99 2.91 -17.79
N ALA A 398 18.46 1.83 -18.37
CA ALA A 398 19.14 0.53 -18.37
C ALA A 398 19.99 0.28 -19.63
N SER A 399 19.74 0.98 -20.75
CA SER A 399 20.44 0.75 -22.03
C SER A 399 21.26 1.94 -22.55
N ALA A 400 21.08 3.12 -21.98
CA ALA A 400 21.73 4.34 -22.44
C ALA A 400 23.16 4.43 -21.86
N ALA A 401 24.18 4.52 -22.72
CA ALA A 401 25.55 4.82 -22.29
C ALA A 401 25.55 6.05 -21.36
N ARG A 402 26.34 6.05 -20.27
CA ARG A 402 26.31 7.15 -19.30
C ARG A 402 26.79 8.45 -19.94
N LEU A 403 25.98 9.51 -19.85
CA LEU A 403 26.42 10.88 -20.13
C LEU A 403 27.25 11.37 -18.93
N SER A 404 28.47 11.82 -19.16
CA SER A 404 29.30 12.40 -18.09
C SER A 404 29.01 13.89 -17.93
N VAL A 405 28.94 14.38 -16.69
CA VAL A 405 28.71 15.80 -16.37
C VAL A 405 29.76 16.27 -15.39
N SER A 406 30.48 17.35 -15.72
CA SER A 406 31.48 17.93 -14.83
C SER A 406 31.64 19.44 -15.04
N PRO A 407 31.70 20.26 -13.96
CA PRO A 407 31.42 19.89 -12.57
C PRO A 407 29.93 19.57 -12.35
N ASN A 408 29.64 18.71 -11.37
CA ASN A 408 28.28 18.45 -10.89
C ASN A 408 28.36 18.17 -9.37
N PRO A 409 27.88 19.05 -8.49
CA PRO A 409 26.98 20.19 -8.74
C PRO A 409 27.57 21.36 -9.56
N VAL A 410 26.72 21.99 -10.37
CA VAL A 410 27.02 23.13 -11.26
C VAL A 410 26.81 24.44 -10.51
N ARG A 411 27.85 25.27 -10.40
CA ARG A 411 27.76 26.63 -9.85
C ARG A 411 27.58 27.71 -10.91
N GLN A 412 28.29 27.58 -12.04
CA GLN A 412 28.27 28.56 -13.11
C GLN A 412 28.07 27.92 -14.48
N ALA A 413 28.86 26.90 -14.82
CA ALA A 413 28.78 26.17 -16.08
C ALA A 413 29.22 24.71 -15.88
N CYS A 414 28.83 23.83 -16.79
CA CYS A 414 29.28 22.45 -16.83
C CYS A 414 29.48 21.95 -18.27
N SER A 415 30.23 20.87 -18.39
CA SER A 415 30.44 20.17 -19.65
C SER A 415 29.81 18.79 -19.61
N PHE A 416 29.20 18.41 -20.73
CA PHE A 416 28.59 17.11 -20.98
C PHE A 416 29.46 16.31 -21.92
N GLY A 417 29.98 15.17 -21.47
CA GLY A 417 30.74 14.25 -22.32
C GLY A 417 29.92 13.01 -22.67
N ALA A 418 29.69 12.77 -23.97
CA ALA A 418 28.94 11.62 -24.48
C ALA A 418 29.74 10.85 -25.54
N GLY A 419 29.48 9.54 -25.68
CA GLY A 419 29.86 8.80 -26.89
C GLY A 419 29.05 9.32 -28.09
N ALA A 420 29.67 9.37 -29.26
CA ALA A 420 29.08 9.93 -30.46
C ALA A 420 29.48 9.16 -31.73
N THR A 421 28.66 9.25 -32.78
CA THR A 421 29.01 8.83 -34.14
C THR A 421 29.63 10.02 -34.90
N PRO A 422 30.89 9.94 -35.39
CA PRO A 422 31.48 11.02 -36.18
C PRO A 422 30.65 11.35 -37.43
N GLY A 423 30.48 12.64 -37.73
CA GLY A 423 29.80 13.12 -38.93
C GLY A 423 28.27 13.11 -38.89
N VAL A 424 27.64 12.60 -37.84
CA VAL A 424 26.17 12.62 -37.67
C VAL A 424 25.77 13.73 -36.71
N SER A 425 24.77 14.55 -37.03
CA SER A 425 24.30 15.58 -36.09
C SER A 425 23.56 14.97 -34.90
N GLY A 426 23.81 15.51 -33.71
CA GLY A 426 23.11 15.15 -32.48
C GLY A 426 22.76 16.38 -31.65
N ARG A 427 21.86 16.18 -30.67
CA ARG A 427 21.37 17.25 -29.80
C ARG A 427 21.42 16.85 -28.33
N LEU A 428 21.82 17.79 -27.49
CA LEU A 428 21.72 17.72 -26.04
C LEU A 428 20.51 18.53 -25.58
N LEU A 429 19.59 17.88 -24.87
CA LEU A 429 18.41 18.49 -24.26
C LEU A 429 18.61 18.55 -22.75
N VAL A 430 18.46 19.73 -22.16
CA VAL A 430 18.44 19.93 -20.71
C VAL A 430 16.99 20.20 -20.28
N HIS A 431 16.51 19.42 -19.33
CA HIS A 431 15.15 19.46 -18.81
C HIS A 431 15.16 19.90 -17.33
N ASP A 432 14.13 20.64 -16.91
CA ASP A 432 13.85 20.84 -15.49
C ASP A 432 13.20 19.61 -14.84
N ALA A 433 12.97 19.65 -13.52
CA ALA A 433 12.34 18.57 -12.77
C ALA A 433 10.88 18.28 -13.18
N GLN A 434 10.25 19.19 -13.91
CA GLN A 434 8.91 19.00 -14.48
C GLN A 434 8.95 18.48 -15.93
N GLY A 435 10.14 18.18 -16.46
CA GLY A 435 10.36 17.63 -17.80
C GLY A 435 10.40 18.67 -18.93
N ARG A 436 10.27 19.96 -18.63
CA ARG A 436 10.29 21.02 -19.65
C ARG A 436 11.71 21.23 -20.16
N ILE A 437 11.89 21.35 -21.47
CA ILE A 437 13.20 21.64 -22.08
C ILE A 437 13.57 23.09 -21.75
N VAL A 438 14.62 23.27 -20.94
CA VAL A 438 15.16 24.59 -20.60
C VAL A 438 16.26 25.01 -21.55
N ARG A 439 17.02 24.06 -22.11
CA ARG A 439 18.08 24.34 -23.08
C ARG A 439 18.22 23.20 -24.09
N MET A 440 18.52 23.56 -25.34
CA MET A 440 18.96 22.62 -26.38
C MET A 440 20.31 23.08 -26.94
N LEU A 441 21.25 22.16 -27.12
CA LEU A 441 22.52 22.38 -27.79
C LEU A 441 22.65 21.37 -28.92
N GLU A 442 23.13 21.78 -30.08
CA GLU A 442 23.34 20.90 -31.23
C GLU A 442 24.84 20.80 -31.54
N ALA A 443 25.28 19.62 -31.95
CA ALA A 443 26.65 19.39 -32.39
C ALA A 443 26.71 18.31 -33.47
N THR A 444 27.63 18.45 -34.41
CA THR A 444 28.03 17.39 -35.35
C THR A 444 29.42 16.92 -34.95
N PRO A 445 29.54 15.80 -34.20
CA PRO A 445 30.81 15.39 -33.62
C PRO A 445 31.82 14.99 -34.70
N ALA A 446 33.08 15.41 -34.55
CA ALA A 446 34.18 15.01 -35.43
C ALA A 446 34.88 13.71 -34.98
N SER A 447 34.56 13.20 -33.78
CA SER A 447 35.17 12.01 -33.20
C SER A 447 34.14 11.16 -32.45
N ALA A 448 34.56 9.98 -31.97
CA ALA A 448 33.72 9.04 -31.23
C ALA A 448 33.23 9.55 -29.87
N ARG A 449 33.66 10.76 -29.46
CA ARG A 449 33.24 11.44 -28.25
C ARG A 449 32.91 12.90 -28.56
N VAL A 450 31.82 13.39 -27.98
CA VAL A 450 31.43 14.81 -28.03
C VAL A 450 31.48 15.41 -26.64
N VAL A 451 31.89 16.68 -26.56
CA VAL A 451 31.82 17.48 -25.34
C VAL A 451 31.02 18.75 -25.64
N LEU A 452 29.93 18.96 -24.91
CA LEU A 452 29.09 20.16 -25.03
C LEU A 452 29.12 20.95 -23.73
N ALA A 453 29.30 22.28 -23.82
CA ALA A 453 29.30 23.16 -22.66
C ALA A 453 27.92 23.79 -22.47
N TRP A 454 27.47 23.87 -21.21
CA TRP A 454 26.28 24.60 -20.80
C TRP A 454 26.62 25.60 -19.71
N ASP A 455 26.20 26.84 -19.90
CA ASP A 455 26.45 28.00 -19.04
C ASP A 455 25.39 28.20 -17.95
N GLY A 456 24.52 27.21 -17.74
CA GLY A 456 23.43 27.27 -16.76
C GLY A 456 22.31 28.25 -17.12
N ARG A 457 22.15 28.60 -18.41
CA ARG A 457 21.07 29.47 -18.90
C ARG A 457 20.05 28.72 -19.74
N ASP A 458 18.82 29.22 -19.75
CA ASP A 458 17.73 28.70 -20.57
C ASP A 458 17.86 29.18 -22.05
N ALA A 459 16.89 28.81 -22.88
CA ALA A 459 16.84 29.23 -24.29
C ALA A 459 16.72 30.75 -24.48
N ARG A 460 16.26 31.50 -23.47
CA ARG A 460 16.13 32.97 -23.48
C ARG A 460 17.38 33.66 -22.92
N GLY A 461 18.42 32.91 -22.56
CA GLY A 461 19.63 33.45 -21.93
C GLY A 461 19.46 33.77 -20.44
N VAL A 462 18.36 33.36 -19.81
CA VAL A 462 18.09 33.58 -18.38
C VAL A 462 18.70 32.45 -17.56
N ARG A 463 19.35 32.80 -16.46
CA ARG A 463 19.98 31.86 -15.52
C ARG A 463 18.93 30.96 -14.84
N VAL A 464 19.02 29.64 -14.99
CA VAL A 464 18.03 28.66 -14.45
C VAL A 464 18.09 28.52 -12.92
N GLY A 465 16.99 28.40 -12.18
CA GLY A 465 17.02 28.36 -10.70
C GLY A 465 17.86 27.20 -10.10
N PRO A 466 18.29 27.28 -8.81
CA PRO A 466 18.90 26.13 -8.15
C PRO A 466 17.92 24.96 -8.12
N GLY A 467 18.41 23.73 -8.31
CA GLY A 467 17.57 22.55 -8.38
C GLY A 467 18.16 21.42 -9.22
N THR A 468 17.37 20.36 -9.40
CA THR A 468 17.73 19.21 -10.22
C THR A 468 17.24 19.39 -11.66
N TYR A 469 18.13 19.12 -12.60
CA TYR A 469 17.90 19.11 -14.03
C TYR A 469 18.33 17.76 -14.60
N PHE A 470 17.84 17.43 -15.80
CA PHE A 470 18.18 16.19 -16.50
C PHE A 470 18.68 16.53 -17.90
N ALA A 471 19.87 16.06 -18.25
CA ALA A 471 20.44 16.24 -19.57
C ALA A 471 20.35 14.93 -20.37
N ARG A 472 20.00 15.03 -21.65
CA ARG A 472 19.88 13.90 -22.57
C ARG A 472 20.52 14.23 -23.91
N TRP A 473 21.55 13.48 -24.29
CA TRP A 473 22.11 13.50 -25.65
C TRP A 473 21.34 12.52 -26.53
N GLN A 474 21.04 12.92 -27.76
CA GLN A 474 20.33 12.13 -28.76
C GLN A 474 21.06 12.22 -30.09
N GLN A 475 21.40 11.07 -30.68
CA GLN A 475 22.06 10.98 -31.96
C GLN A 475 21.77 9.62 -32.59
N ASP A 476 21.29 9.59 -33.84
CA ASP A 476 21.12 8.35 -34.61
C ASP A 476 20.32 7.24 -33.87
N GLY A 477 19.19 7.62 -33.27
CA GLY A 477 18.36 6.72 -32.46
C GLY A 477 18.95 6.33 -31.10
N ARG A 478 20.23 6.62 -30.83
CA ARG A 478 20.89 6.37 -29.55
C ARG A 478 20.67 7.54 -28.60
N THR A 479 20.54 7.22 -27.32
CA THR A 479 20.42 8.25 -26.27
C THR A 479 21.38 7.98 -25.11
N SER A 480 21.83 9.05 -24.46
CA SER A 480 22.55 9.01 -23.18
C SER A 480 22.01 10.09 -22.26
N ALA A 481 21.93 9.82 -20.96
CA ALA A 481 21.32 10.74 -20.01
C ALA A 481 22.13 10.87 -18.71
N ALA A 482 21.98 12.02 -18.04
CA ALA A 482 22.56 12.28 -16.72
C ALA A 482 21.73 13.28 -15.93
N ARG A 483 21.79 13.15 -14.61
CA ARG A 483 21.26 14.13 -13.66
C ARG A 483 22.28 15.26 -13.45
N VAL A 484 21.81 16.50 -13.43
CA VAL A 484 22.59 17.71 -13.21
C VAL A 484 22.02 18.46 -12.01
N THR A 485 22.83 18.72 -10.99
CA THR A 485 22.41 19.51 -9.83
C THR A 485 22.96 20.92 -9.98
N VAL A 486 22.11 21.94 -10.06
CA VAL A 486 22.53 23.35 -10.07
C VAL A 486 22.42 23.92 -8.67
N VAL A 487 23.52 24.48 -8.16
CA VAL A 487 23.60 25.15 -6.86
C VAL A 487 24.02 26.60 -7.08
N ARG A 488 23.47 27.53 -6.30
CA ARG A 488 23.76 28.96 -6.41
C ARG A 488 24.18 29.55 -5.09
#